data_AF-A0AAQ3QHW7-F1
#
_entry.id   AF-A0AAQ3QHW7-F1
#
_cell.length_a   1.000
_cell.length_b   1.000
_cell.length_c   1.000
_cell.angle_alpha   90.00
_cell.angle_beta   90.00
_cell.angle_gamma   90.00
#
_symmetry.space_group_name_H-M   'P 1'
#
loop_
_entity.id
_entity.type
_entity.pdbx_description
1 polymer ?
#
loop_
_entity_poly.entity_id
_entity_poly.type
_entity_poly.pdbx_seq_one_letter_code
_entity_poly.pdbx_strand_id
1 'polypeptide(L)'
;MADSQAHAEEMSREREGLKYLDFVQVAALQAVVCLSGLYDFARENSGPLKPGVRSVENAVKSVVGPVYERFRDVPFQFLKFADRKVGETLTELDRHVPSVLKSASAQAYTAAQKAPEVTRSLAGEVQRSGVVATASGVARDLYSRYEPVAKELYAQYEPAAERYAVGAWRSLNRLPVFPQVAQILVPTAAYWTERYNKAVDGAAAKGYAVAQYLPTVPVERIAKVFGEEAEKPALNNTGTPAEAAAE
;
A
#
# COMPACT_ATOMS: atom_id res chain seq x y z
N MET A 1 -12.24 41.39 -17.36
CA MET A 1 -11.69 40.40 -18.32
C MET A 1 -10.54 39.58 -17.73
N ALA A 2 -9.74 40.11 -16.80
CA ALA A 2 -8.70 39.32 -16.11
C ALA A 2 -9.27 38.25 -15.13
N ASP A 3 -10.37 38.54 -14.41
CA ASP A 3 -10.98 37.58 -13.48
C ASP A 3 -11.62 36.35 -14.15
N SER A 4 -12.04 36.47 -15.42
CA SER A 4 -12.61 35.34 -16.16
C SER A 4 -11.54 34.38 -16.69
N GLN A 5 -10.29 34.84 -16.85
CA GLN A 5 -9.17 33.97 -17.23
C GLN A 5 -8.58 33.23 -16.03
N ALA A 6 -8.51 33.87 -14.86
CA ALA A 6 -8.07 33.20 -13.63
C ALA A 6 -8.99 32.03 -13.25
N HIS A 7 -10.31 32.22 -13.34
CA HIS A 7 -11.28 31.14 -13.09
C HIS A 7 -11.27 30.03 -14.15
N ALA A 8 -10.93 30.34 -15.42
CA ALA A 8 -10.84 29.35 -16.49
C ALA A 8 -9.57 28.48 -16.38
N GLU A 9 -8.47 29.04 -15.89
CA GLU A 9 -7.22 28.30 -15.62
C GLU A 9 -7.30 27.48 -14.32
N GLU A 10 -8.06 27.93 -13.33
CA GLU A 10 -8.30 27.15 -12.10
C GLU A 10 -9.26 25.97 -12.37
N MET A 11 -10.29 26.18 -13.20
CA MET A 11 -11.22 25.13 -13.65
C MET A 11 -10.58 24.11 -14.61
N SER A 12 -9.52 24.47 -15.35
CA SER A 12 -8.80 23.51 -16.21
C SER A 12 -7.89 22.58 -15.41
N ARG A 13 -7.35 23.04 -14.26
CA ARG A 13 -6.65 22.18 -13.30
C ARG A 13 -7.58 21.22 -12.56
N GLU A 14 -8.83 21.62 -12.29
CA GLU A 14 -9.81 20.75 -11.62
C GLU A 14 -10.39 19.64 -12.53
N ARG A 15 -10.35 19.84 -13.86
CA ARG A 15 -10.83 18.87 -14.87
C ARG A 15 -9.78 17.89 -15.38
N GLU A 16 -8.56 17.91 -14.86
CA GLU A 16 -7.60 16.84 -15.13
C GLU A 16 -7.97 15.60 -14.30
N GLY A 17 -8.52 14.57 -14.95
CA GLY A 17 -8.64 13.23 -14.37
C GLY A 17 -7.28 12.63 -14.01
N LEU A 18 -7.28 11.45 -13.39
CA LEU A 18 -6.06 10.70 -13.08
C LEU A 18 -5.30 10.42 -14.38
N LYS A 19 -4.03 10.84 -14.50
CA LYS A 19 -3.23 10.67 -15.73
C LYS A 19 -2.62 9.29 -15.85
N TYR A 20 -2.27 8.66 -14.74
CA TYR A 20 -1.58 7.38 -14.65
C TYR A 20 -2.42 6.30 -13.97
N LEU A 21 -3.25 6.68 -13.00
CA LEU A 21 -4.03 5.79 -12.13
C LEU A 21 -5.52 5.69 -12.53
N ASP A 22 -5.90 6.13 -13.72
CA ASP A 22 -7.29 6.07 -14.21
C ASP A 22 -7.83 4.62 -14.23
N PHE A 23 -6.98 3.66 -14.58
CA PHE A 23 -7.33 2.24 -14.55
C PHE A 23 -7.72 1.76 -13.14
N VAL A 24 -7.15 2.34 -12.08
CA VAL A 24 -7.48 2.01 -10.69
C VAL A 24 -8.88 2.49 -10.38
N GLN A 25 -9.24 3.68 -10.83
CA GLN A 25 -10.59 4.23 -10.66
C GLN A 25 -11.62 3.38 -11.42
N VAL A 26 -11.33 3.02 -12.67
CA VAL A 26 -12.21 2.15 -13.48
C VAL A 26 -12.35 0.76 -12.83
N ALA A 27 -11.25 0.16 -12.38
CA ALA A 27 -11.28 -1.14 -11.70
C ALA A 27 -12.05 -1.07 -10.37
N ALA A 28 -11.91 0.00 -9.61
CA ALA A 28 -12.66 0.22 -8.38
C ALA A 28 -14.17 0.34 -8.66
N LEU A 29 -14.57 1.12 -9.67
CA LEU A 29 -15.96 1.21 -10.10
C LEU A 29 -16.50 -0.15 -10.56
N GLN A 30 -15.73 -0.89 -11.34
CA GLN A 30 -16.11 -2.22 -11.78
C GLN A 30 -16.26 -3.19 -10.61
N ALA A 31 -15.34 -3.16 -9.65
CA ALA A 31 -15.41 -3.97 -8.45
C ALA A 31 -16.66 -3.63 -7.62
N VAL A 32 -16.99 -2.34 -7.48
CA VAL A 32 -18.21 -1.90 -6.80
C VAL A 32 -19.44 -2.48 -7.50
N VAL A 33 -19.54 -2.36 -8.83
CA VAL A 33 -20.67 -2.90 -9.61
C VAL A 33 -20.77 -4.43 -9.48
N CYS A 34 -19.65 -5.14 -9.58
CA CYS A 34 -19.61 -6.59 -9.45
C CYS A 34 -20.00 -7.06 -8.04
N LEU A 35 -19.45 -6.43 -7.01
CA LEU A 35 -19.72 -6.78 -5.61
C LEU A 35 -21.13 -6.39 -5.20
N SER A 36 -21.67 -5.26 -5.67
CA SER A 36 -23.05 -4.88 -5.40
C SER A 36 -24.01 -5.87 -6.06
N GLY A 37 -23.78 -6.24 -7.32
CA GLY A 37 -24.60 -7.25 -8.00
C GLY A 37 -24.56 -8.61 -7.30
N LEU A 38 -23.38 -9.06 -6.87
CA LEU A 38 -23.23 -10.32 -6.12
C LEU A 38 -23.92 -10.26 -4.76
N TYR A 39 -23.79 -9.14 -4.04
CA TYR A 39 -24.44 -8.92 -2.76
C TYR A 39 -25.97 -8.87 -2.90
N ASP A 40 -26.50 -8.12 -3.87
CA ASP A 40 -27.94 -8.04 -4.12
C ASP A 40 -28.51 -9.40 -4.50
N PHE A 41 -27.83 -10.16 -5.36
CA PHE A 41 -28.20 -11.53 -5.69
C PHE A 41 -28.21 -12.42 -4.43
N ALA A 42 -27.16 -12.39 -3.62
CA ALA A 42 -27.11 -13.19 -2.38
C ALA A 42 -28.19 -12.78 -1.37
N ARG A 43 -28.43 -11.47 -1.21
CA ARG A 43 -29.44 -10.89 -0.32
C ARG A 43 -30.86 -11.27 -0.72
N GLU A 44 -31.16 -11.26 -2.02
CA GLU A 44 -32.47 -11.66 -2.54
C GLU A 44 -32.73 -13.15 -2.33
N ASN A 45 -31.69 -13.97 -2.47
CA ASN A 45 -31.72 -15.43 -2.34
C ASN A 45 -31.43 -15.96 -0.93
N SER A 46 -31.33 -15.10 0.10
CA SER A 46 -30.98 -15.49 1.47
C SER A 46 -32.06 -16.28 2.24
N GLY A 47 -33.24 -16.48 1.65
CA GLY A 47 -34.33 -17.27 2.25
C GLY A 47 -34.69 -16.82 3.68
N PRO A 48 -34.73 -17.73 4.68
CA PRO A 48 -35.05 -17.40 6.08
C PRO A 48 -34.14 -16.36 6.74
N LEU A 49 -32.92 -16.14 6.22
CA LEU A 49 -31.95 -15.19 6.79
C LEU A 49 -32.16 -13.75 6.32
N LYS A 50 -33.04 -13.52 5.35
CA LYS A 50 -33.33 -12.20 4.76
C LYS A 50 -33.67 -11.10 5.78
N PRO A 51 -34.46 -11.36 6.86
CA PRO A 51 -34.71 -10.35 7.89
C PRO A 51 -33.44 -9.95 8.65
N GLY A 52 -32.57 -10.92 8.95
CA GLY A 52 -31.29 -10.69 9.63
C GLY A 52 -30.33 -9.85 8.78
N VAL A 53 -30.20 -10.19 7.48
CA VAL A 53 -29.37 -9.41 6.53
C VAL A 53 -29.83 -7.95 6.47
N ARG A 54 -31.14 -7.70 6.37
CA ARG A 54 -31.70 -6.33 6.38
C ARG A 54 -31.46 -5.59 7.69
N SER A 55 -31.56 -6.28 8.82
CA SER A 55 -31.29 -5.68 10.13
C SER A 55 -29.83 -5.23 10.26
N VAL A 56 -28.88 -6.08 9.85
CA VAL A 56 -27.45 -5.76 9.85
C VAL A 56 -27.14 -4.64 8.86
N GLU A 57 -27.69 -4.69 7.64
CA GLU A 57 -27.54 -3.64 6.64
C GLU A 57 -27.97 -2.27 7.18
N ASN A 58 -29.14 -2.21 7.83
CA ASN A 58 -29.64 -0.98 8.45
C ASN A 58 -28.76 -0.50 9.61
N ALA A 59 -28.26 -1.41 10.44
CA ALA A 59 -27.36 -1.09 11.53
C ALA A 59 -26.02 -0.54 11.01
N VAL A 60 -25.42 -1.20 10.03
CA VAL A 60 -24.19 -0.75 9.37
C VAL A 60 -24.41 0.61 8.70
N LYS A 61 -25.50 0.79 7.97
CA LYS A 61 -25.83 2.07 7.34
C LYS A 61 -26.01 3.18 8.37
N SER A 62 -26.63 2.90 9.52
CA SER A 62 -26.80 3.88 10.59
C SER A 62 -25.49 4.27 11.28
N VAL A 63 -24.58 3.32 11.47
CA VAL A 63 -23.32 3.55 12.20
C VAL A 63 -22.22 4.09 11.28
N VAL A 64 -22.10 3.51 10.08
CA VAL A 64 -21.03 3.81 9.12
C VAL A 64 -21.45 4.87 8.11
N GLY A 65 -22.75 5.02 7.81
CA GLY A 65 -23.24 6.02 6.86
C GLY A 65 -22.74 7.45 7.14
N PRO A 66 -22.84 7.96 8.38
CA PRO A 66 -22.31 9.28 8.72
C PRO A 66 -20.80 9.41 8.55
N VAL A 67 -20.06 8.32 8.78
CA VAL A 67 -18.60 8.27 8.59
C VAL A 67 -18.28 8.29 7.10
N TYR A 68 -18.96 7.46 6.31
CA TYR A 68 -18.78 7.40 4.86
C TYR A 68 -19.03 8.76 4.20
N GLU A 69 -20.14 9.43 4.51
CA GLU A 69 -20.45 10.75 3.95
C GLU A 69 -19.38 11.80 4.28
N ARG A 70 -18.77 11.72 5.46
CA ARG A 70 -17.71 12.64 5.88
C ARG A 70 -16.38 12.40 5.16
N PHE A 71 -16.15 11.17 4.68
CA PHE A 71 -14.88 10.75 4.11
C PHE A 71 -14.96 10.30 2.65
N ARG A 72 -16.11 10.33 1.97
CA ARG A 72 -16.26 9.74 0.63
C ARG A 72 -15.34 10.35 -0.43
N ASP A 73 -14.97 11.62 -0.27
CA ASP A 73 -14.10 12.32 -1.21
C ASP A 73 -12.61 12.09 -0.92
N VAL A 74 -12.25 11.68 0.31
CA VAL A 74 -10.86 11.53 0.75
C VAL A 74 -10.10 10.47 -0.06
N PRO A 75 -10.63 9.26 -0.33
CA PRO A 75 -9.95 8.27 -1.15
C PRO A 75 -9.62 8.77 -2.56
N PHE A 76 -10.53 9.53 -3.17
CA PHE A 76 -10.32 10.07 -4.51
C PHE A 76 -9.26 11.19 -4.51
N GLN A 77 -9.25 12.05 -3.49
CA GLN A 77 -8.21 13.06 -3.31
C GLN A 77 -6.83 12.42 -3.07
N PHE A 78 -6.77 11.35 -2.28
CA PHE A 78 -5.54 10.59 -2.10
C PHE A 78 -5.07 9.95 -3.40
N LEU A 79 -5.98 9.40 -4.20
CA LEU A 79 -5.66 8.82 -5.51
C LEU A 79 -5.12 9.89 -6.47
N LYS A 80 -5.67 11.10 -6.48
CA LYS A 80 -5.13 12.25 -7.24
C LYS A 80 -3.73 12.64 -6.78
N PHE A 81 -3.48 12.65 -5.46
CA PHE A 81 -2.15 12.92 -4.92
C PHE A 81 -1.14 11.86 -5.38
N ALA A 82 -1.50 10.57 -5.28
CA ALA A 82 -0.66 9.47 -5.73
C ALA A 82 -0.38 9.56 -7.24
N ASP A 83 -1.40 9.85 -8.05
CA ASP A 83 -1.28 10.03 -9.50
C ASP A 83 -0.28 11.14 -9.88
N ARG A 84 -0.38 12.29 -9.21
CA ARG A 84 0.57 13.40 -9.36
C ARG A 84 1.99 12.98 -8.98
N LYS A 85 2.13 12.26 -7.86
CA LYS A 85 3.44 11.77 -7.40
C LYS A 85 4.05 10.78 -8.37
N VAL A 86 3.25 9.88 -8.93
CA VAL A 86 3.70 8.97 -10.00
C VAL A 86 4.21 9.78 -11.19
N GLY A 87 3.50 10.82 -11.63
CA GLY A 87 3.96 11.71 -12.70
C GLY A 87 5.28 12.44 -12.40
N GLU A 88 5.43 12.98 -11.19
CA GLU A 88 6.67 13.63 -10.73
C GLU A 88 7.84 12.63 -10.75
N THR A 89 7.65 11.43 -10.19
CA THR A 89 8.69 10.38 -10.17
C THR A 89 9.03 9.87 -11.56
N LEU A 90 8.06 9.75 -12.46
CA LEU A 90 8.30 9.31 -13.83
C LEU A 90 9.10 10.36 -14.60
N THR A 91 8.82 11.65 -14.38
CA THR A 91 9.58 12.75 -14.99
C THR A 91 11.01 12.82 -14.47
N GLU A 92 11.21 12.61 -13.17
CA GLU A 92 12.54 12.56 -12.56
C GLU A 92 13.32 11.33 -13.04
N LEU A 93 12.68 10.18 -13.12
CA LEU A 93 13.27 8.96 -13.67
C LEU A 93 13.63 9.15 -15.15
N ASP A 94 12.76 9.79 -15.93
CA ASP A 94 13.01 10.10 -17.35
C ASP A 94 14.28 10.95 -17.54
N ARG A 95 14.55 11.87 -16.61
CA ARG A 95 15.74 12.74 -16.61
C ARG A 95 17.04 12.00 -16.27
N HIS A 96 16.97 10.93 -15.47
CA HIS A 96 18.14 10.21 -14.97
C HIS A 96 18.40 8.87 -15.67
N VAL A 97 17.45 8.38 -16.47
CA VAL A 97 17.62 7.15 -17.24
C VAL A 97 18.25 7.47 -18.60
N PRO A 98 19.43 6.90 -18.92
CA PRO A 98 20.05 7.06 -20.23
C PRO A 98 19.10 6.63 -21.35
N SER A 99 19.06 7.39 -22.45
CA SER A 99 18.24 7.10 -23.64
C SER A 99 18.38 5.66 -24.15
N VAL A 100 19.58 5.09 -24.01
CA VAL A 100 19.93 3.71 -24.35
C VAL A 100 19.08 2.68 -23.59
N LEU A 101 18.77 2.93 -22.32
CA LEU A 101 17.97 2.01 -21.51
C LEU A 101 16.48 2.07 -21.90
N LYS A 102 15.97 3.28 -22.24
CA LYS A 102 14.60 3.46 -22.75
C LYS A 102 14.39 2.77 -24.10
N SER A 103 15.36 2.89 -25.01
CA SER A 103 15.27 2.21 -26.32
C SER A 103 15.37 0.69 -26.17
N ALA A 104 16.24 0.20 -25.27
CA ALA A 104 16.37 -1.23 -25.00
C ALA A 104 15.09 -1.82 -24.36
N SER A 105 14.46 -1.11 -23.41
CA SER A 105 13.21 -1.55 -22.80
C SER A 105 12.03 -1.52 -23.78
N ALA A 106 11.92 -0.47 -24.61
CA ALA A 106 10.90 -0.38 -25.66
C ALA A 106 11.09 -1.48 -26.73
N GLN A 107 12.33 -1.79 -27.09
CA GLN A 107 12.66 -2.85 -28.03
C GLN A 107 12.39 -4.24 -27.43
N ALA A 108 12.67 -4.45 -26.15
CA ALA A 108 12.35 -5.69 -25.45
C ALA A 108 10.83 -5.89 -25.31
N TYR A 109 10.07 -4.83 -24.97
CA TYR A 109 8.62 -4.86 -24.88
C TYR A 109 7.97 -5.17 -26.23
N THR A 110 8.40 -4.48 -27.30
CA THR A 110 7.90 -4.76 -28.65
C THR A 110 8.32 -6.13 -29.16
N ALA A 111 9.51 -6.62 -28.83
CA ALA A 111 9.93 -7.98 -29.15
C ALA A 111 9.10 -9.04 -28.40
N ALA A 112 8.79 -8.82 -27.12
CA ALA A 112 7.95 -9.71 -26.33
C ALA A 112 6.49 -9.73 -26.82
N GLN A 113 5.95 -8.57 -27.23
CA GLN A 113 4.59 -8.49 -27.77
C GLN A 113 4.49 -9.09 -29.19
N LYS A 114 5.59 -9.06 -29.96
CA LYS A 114 5.67 -9.59 -31.33
C LYS A 114 6.21 -11.01 -31.42
N ALA A 115 6.57 -11.67 -30.33
CA ALA A 115 7.05 -13.04 -30.34
C ALA A 115 5.88 -14.01 -30.08
N PRO A 116 5.37 -14.75 -31.09
CA PRO A 116 4.76 -16.04 -30.83
C PRO A 116 5.79 -16.95 -30.15
N GLU A 117 5.34 -17.92 -29.36
CA GLU A 117 6.10 -18.81 -28.44
C GLU A 117 7.35 -19.53 -28.97
N VAL A 118 7.78 -19.30 -30.21
CA VAL A 118 8.89 -20.02 -30.85
C VAL A 118 9.94 -19.05 -31.39
N THR A 119 10.93 -18.67 -30.59
CA THR A 119 12.35 -18.70 -31.02
C THR A 119 13.35 -18.42 -29.89
N ARG A 120 14.20 -19.42 -29.62
CA ARG A 120 15.38 -19.35 -28.74
C ARG A 120 16.57 -18.61 -29.40
N SER A 121 16.48 -18.30 -30.70
CA SER A 121 17.58 -17.78 -31.53
C SER A 121 17.83 -16.28 -31.36
N LEU A 122 16.79 -15.45 -31.22
CA LEU A 122 16.96 -14.01 -30.99
C LEU A 122 17.56 -13.70 -29.60
N ALA A 123 17.28 -14.52 -28.60
CA ALA A 123 17.86 -14.37 -27.26
C ALA A 123 19.40 -14.50 -27.30
N GLY A 124 19.94 -15.36 -28.17
CA GLY A 124 21.39 -15.56 -28.32
C GLY A 124 22.11 -14.40 -29.00
N GLU A 125 21.43 -13.64 -29.85
CA GLU A 125 22.01 -12.54 -30.62
C GLU A 125 22.08 -11.24 -29.78
N VAL A 126 21.05 -11.01 -28.97
CA VAL A 126 21.02 -9.93 -27.97
C VAL A 126 22.03 -10.16 -26.84
N GLN A 127 22.32 -11.42 -26.50
CA GLN A 127 23.35 -11.79 -25.54
C GLN A 127 24.78 -11.66 -26.10
N ARG A 128 24.97 -11.93 -27.41
CA ARG A 128 26.27 -11.78 -28.10
C ARG A 128 26.66 -10.34 -28.39
N SER A 129 25.70 -9.41 -28.53
CA SER A 129 25.98 -8.01 -28.84
C SER A 129 26.54 -7.19 -27.66
N GLY A 130 26.68 -7.80 -26.47
CA GLY A 130 27.21 -7.14 -25.28
C GLY A 130 26.25 -6.12 -24.63
N VAL A 131 25.11 -5.84 -25.28
CA VAL A 131 24.10 -4.87 -24.82
C VAL A 131 23.46 -5.31 -23.51
N VAL A 132 23.18 -6.61 -23.33
CA VAL A 132 22.60 -7.14 -22.09
C VAL A 132 23.56 -7.02 -20.92
N ALA A 133 24.84 -7.32 -21.12
CA ALA A 133 25.86 -7.21 -20.08
C ALA A 133 26.12 -5.74 -19.70
N THR A 134 26.06 -4.83 -20.67
CA THR A 134 26.21 -3.40 -20.45
C THR A 134 24.99 -2.83 -19.73
N ALA A 135 23.77 -3.21 -20.15
CA ALA A 135 22.52 -2.79 -19.51
C ALA A 135 22.38 -3.34 -18.09
N SER A 136 22.76 -4.60 -17.85
CA SER A 136 22.78 -5.17 -16.49
C SER A 136 23.85 -4.51 -15.61
N GLY A 137 25.00 -4.14 -16.19
CA GLY A 137 26.04 -3.37 -15.51
C GLY A 137 25.56 -1.98 -15.07
N VAL A 138 24.88 -1.25 -15.96
CA VAL A 138 24.31 0.08 -15.67
C VAL A 138 23.16 -0.02 -14.66
N ALA A 139 22.26 -1.00 -14.81
CA ALA A 139 21.18 -1.22 -13.85
C ALA A 139 21.73 -1.56 -12.45
N ARG A 140 22.78 -2.37 -12.38
CA ARG A 140 23.44 -2.72 -11.11
C ARG A 140 24.16 -1.52 -10.48
N ASP A 141 24.82 -0.66 -11.27
CA ASP A 141 25.47 0.56 -10.76
C ASP A 141 24.47 1.61 -10.30
N LEU A 142 23.33 1.74 -10.99
CA LEU A 142 22.25 2.61 -10.54
C LEU A 142 21.64 2.06 -9.25
N TYR A 143 21.36 0.76 -9.19
CA TYR A 143 20.79 0.14 -8.00
C TYR A 143 21.71 0.28 -6.79
N SER A 144 23.02 0.04 -6.94
CA SER A 144 23.99 0.20 -5.84
C SER A 144 24.10 1.64 -5.34
N ARG A 145 23.81 2.65 -6.18
CA ARG A 145 23.74 4.06 -5.77
C ARG A 145 22.43 4.40 -5.06
N TYR A 146 21.30 3.87 -5.54
CA TYR A 146 19.99 4.16 -4.96
C TYR A 146 19.68 3.34 -3.71
N GLU A 147 20.20 2.13 -3.58
CA GLU A 147 20.00 1.25 -2.42
C GLU A 147 20.33 1.93 -1.08
N PRO A 148 21.52 2.55 -0.88
CA PRO A 148 21.83 3.22 0.38
C PRO A 148 20.95 4.45 0.61
N VAL A 149 20.63 5.22 -0.45
CA VAL A 149 19.77 6.42 -0.35
C VAL A 149 18.33 6.04 0.03
N ALA A 150 17.80 4.97 -0.56
CA ALA A 150 16.49 4.44 -0.22
C ALA A 150 16.47 3.95 1.24
N LYS A 151 17.48 3.17 1.66
CA LYS A 151 17.62 2.70 3.04
C LYS A 151 17.72 3.86 4.05
N GLU A 152 18.47 4.91 3.71
CA GLU A 152 18.60 6.10 4.55
C GLU A 152 17.28 6.88 4.67
N LEU A 153 16.58 7.10 3.55
CA LEU A 153 15.25 7.70 3.55
C LEU A 153 14.27 6.88 4.41
N TYR A 154 14.24 5.56 4.23
CA TYR A 154 13.41 4.69 5.05
C TYR A 154 13.75 4.84 6.53
N ALA A 155 15.04 4.76 6.91
CA ALA A 155 15.48 4.91 8.30
C ALA A 155 15.08 6.26 8.93
N GLN A 156 15.08 7.35 8.15
CA GLN A 156 14.66 8.67 8.63
C GLN A 156 13.15 8.76 8.88
N TYR A 157 12.33 8.18 7.99
CA TYR A 157 10.88 8.24 8.10
C TYR A 157 10.27 7.19 9.01
N GLU A 158 10.94 6.06 9.17
CA GLU A 158 10.51 4.92 9.98
C GLU A 158 10.04 5.30 11.39
N PRO A 159 10.78 6.06 12.23
CA PRO A 159 10.31 6.39 13.57
C PRO A 159 9.05 7.30 13.56
N ALA A 160 8.89 8.15 12.54
CA ALA A 160 7.69 8.96 12.39
C ALA A 160 6.49 8.08 11.98
N ALA A 161 6.70 7.19 11.01
CA ALA A 161 5.69 6.25 10.55
C ALA A 161 5.24 5.32 11.69
N GLU A 162 6.17 4.77 12.47
CA GLU A 162 5.86 3.94 13.65
C GLU A 162 5.03 4.71 14.68
N ARG A 163 5.42 5.95 15.03
CA ARG A 163 4.67 6.79 15.97
C ARG A 163 3.23 7.02 15.51
N TYR A 164 3.02 7.35 14.24
CA TYR A 164 1.68 7.55 13.69
C TYR A 164 0.89 6.24 13.63
N ALA A 165 1.51 5.13 13.21
CA ALA A 165 0.86 3.83 13.16
C ALA A 165 0.40 3.37 14.54
N VAL A 166 1.26 3.50 15.57
CA VAL A 166 0.92 3.20 16.95
C VAL A 166 -0.19 4.12 17.47
N GLY A 167 -0.09 5.43 17.21
CA GLY A 167 -1.11 6.40 17.62
C GLY A 167 -2.48 6.12 17.00
N ALA A 168 -2.51 5.80 15.70
CA ALA A 168 -3.72 5.42 14.99
C ALA A 168 -4.29 4.11 15.55
N TRP A 169 -3.45 3.08 15.73
CA TRP A 169 -3.85 1.80 16.30
C TRP A 169 -4.47 1.94 17.69
N ARG A 170 -3.87 2.73 18.58
CA ARG A 170 -4.44 3.04 19.89
C ARG A 170 -5.80 3.73 19.79
N SER A 171 -5.91 4.70 18.88
CA SER A 171 -7.16 5.44 18.67
C SER A 171 -8.28 4.51 18.17
N LEU A 172 -7.96 3.58 17.26
CA LEU A 172 -8.92 2.59 16.79
C LEU A 172 -9.32 1.61 17.90
N ASN A 173 -8.39 1.17 18.76
CA ASN A 173 -8.70 0.30 19.91
C ASN A 173 -9.59 0.94 20.98
N ARG A 174 -9.82 2.26 20.95
CA ARG A 174 -10.82 2.92 21.81
C ARG A 174 -12.25 2.78 21.27
N LEU A 175 -12.43 2.34 20.03
CA LEU A 175 -13.76 2.12 19.44
C LEU A 175 -14.36 0.80 19.95
N PRO A 176 -15.66 0.75 20.24
CA PRO A 176 -16.27 -0.38 20.97
C PRO A 176 -16.23 -1.76 20.28
N VAL A 177 -16.06 -1.79 18.96
CA VAL A 177 -16.05 -3.03 18.13
C VAL A 177 -14.66 -3.35 17.58
N PHE A 178 -13.75 -2.38 17.58
CA PHE A 178 -12.46 -2.54 16.93
C PHE A 178 -11.55 -3.56 17.62
N PRO A 179 -11.46 -3.64 18.97
CA PRO A 179 -10.63 -4.65 19.64
C PRO A 179 -11.00 -6.08 19.26
N GLN A 180 -12.30 -6.40 19.13
CA GLN A 180 -12.77 -7.73 18.73
C GLN A 180 -12.39 -8.04 17.28
N VAL A 181 -12.48 -7.04 16.39
CA VAL A 181 -12.05 -7.17 15.00
C VAL A 181 -10.52 -7.33 14.92
N ALA A 182 -9.77 -6.58 15.72
CA ALA A 182 -8.32 -6.66 15.78
C ALA A 182 -7.83 -8.04 16.23
N GLN A 183 -8.51 -8.70 17.18
CA GLN A 183 -8.18 -10.07 17.61
C GLN A 183 -8.26 -11.10 16.48
N ILE A 184 -9.06 -10.85 15.44
CA ILE A 184 -9.19 -11.75 14.28
C ILE A 184 -8.20 -11.33 13.18
N LEU A 185 -8.10 -10.03 12.92
CA LEU A 185 -7.27 -9.51 11.83
C LEU A 185 -5.78 -9.61 12.13
N VAL A 186 -5.33 -9.38 13.36
CA VAL A 186 -3.90 -9.39 13.71
C VAL A 186 -3.27 -10.77 13.46
N PRO A 187 -3.81 -11.89 13.97
CA PRO A 187 -3.26 -13.22 13.68
C PRO A 187 -3.32 -13.57 12.19
N THR A 188 -4.41 -13.17 11.51
CA THR A 188 -4.57 -13.41 10.08
C THR A 188 -3.50 -12.67 9.27
N ALA A 189 -3.27 -11.39 9.56
CA ALA A 189 -2.23 -10.59 8.93
C ALA A 189 -0.84 -11.18 9.21
N ALA A 190 -0.56 -11.60 10.44
CA ALA A 190 0.71 -12.24 10.80
C ALA A 190 0.96 -13.53 10.00
N TYR A 191 -0.05 -14.41 9.89
CA TYR A 191 0.03 -15.65 9.12
C TYR A 191 0.33 -15.40 7.62
N TRP A 192 -0.40 -14.47 6.99
CA TRP A 192 -0.18 -14.15 5.58
C TRP A 192 1.18 -13.51 5.34
N THR A 193 1.61 -12.66 6.27
CA THR A 193 2.92 -12.00 6.20
C THR A 193 4.07 -13.00 6.33
N GLU A 194 3.98 -13.94 7.28
CA GLU A 194 4.98 -14.99 7.45
C GLU A 194 5.08 -15.87 6.19
N ARG A 195 3.93 -16.21 5.57
CA ARG A 195 3.90 -16.99 4.33
C ARG A 195 4.52 -16.25 3.16
N TYR A 196 4.26 -14.95 3.05
CA TYR A 196 4.90 -14.10 2.07
C TYR A 196 6.43 -14.06 2.26
N ASN A 197 6.90 -13.78 3.48
CA ASN A 197 8.33 -13.73 3.78
C ASN A 197 9.02 -15.06 3.42
N LYS A 198 8.45 -16.20 3.83
CA LYS A 198 8.98 -17.53 3.46
C LYS A 198 9.03 -17.76 1.95
N ALA A 199 8.06 -17.26 1.20
CA ALA A 199 8.04 -17.39 -0.24
C ALA A 199 9.14 -16.54 -0.89
N VAL A 200 9.36 -15.32 -0.40
CA VAL A 200 10.45 -14.44 -0.85
C VAL A 200 11.80 -15.07 -0.55
N ASP A 201 12.04 -15.49 0.70
CA ASP A 201 13.29 -16.12 1.12
C ASP A 201 13.56 -17.42 0.34
N GLY A 202 12.52 -18.25 0.16
CA GLY A 202 12.61 -19.48 -0.61
C GLY A 202 12.90 -19.24 -2.09
N ALA A 203 12.38 -18.16 -2.68
CA ALA A 203 12.67 -17.78 -4.06
C ALA A 203 14.08 -17.18 -4.20
N ALA A 204 14.51 -16.37 -3.23
CA ALA A 204 15.86 -15.82 -3.19
C ALA A 204 16.91 -16.94 -3.05
N ALA A 205 16.69 -17.91 -2.16
CA ALA A 205 17.55 -19.07 -1.98
C ALA A 205 17.68 -19.94 -3.25
N LYS A 206 16.64 -19.94 -4.11
CA LYS A 206 16.65 -20.62 -5.41
C LYS A 206 17.29 -19.80 -6.54
N GLY A 207 17.78 -18.58 -6.25
CA GLY A 207 18.45 -17.72 -7.22
C GLY A 207 17.52 -16.97 -8.17
N TYR A 208 16.22 -16.86 -7.88
CA TYR A 208 15.33 -16.03 -8.69
C TYR A 208 15.68 -14.55 -8.49
N ALA A 209 16.18 -13.90 -9.55
CA ALA A 209 16.63 -12.51 -9.50
C ALA A 209 15.54 -11.54 -9.00
N VAL A 210 14.27 -11.80 -9.31
CA VAL A 210 13.13 -10.96 -8.87
C VAL A 210 12.96 -10.97 -7.34
N ALA A 211 13.30 -12.06 -6.67
CA ALA A 211 13.13 -12.19 -5.22
C ALA A 211 14.07 -11.27 -4.42
N GLN A 212 15.23 -10.91 -4.98
CA GLN A 212 16.17 -9.98 -4.34
C GLN A 212 15.62 -8.55 -4.23
N TYR A 213 14.55 -8.24 -4.96
CA TYR A 213 13.91 -6.93 -4.97
C TYR A 213 12.61 -6.90 -4.17
N LEU A 214 12.15 -8.04 -3.64
CA LEU A 214 10.95 -8.12 -2.82
C LEU A 214 11.33 -7.94 -1.34
N PRO A 215 10.85 -6.89 -0.67
CA PRO A 215 11.21 -6.65 0.72
C PRO A 215 10.47 -7.62 1.64
N THR A 216 11.19 -8.22 2.59
CA THR A 216 10.55 -8.97 3.68
C THR A 216 9.94 -8.00 4.68
N VAL A 217 8.83 -8.41 5.29
CA VAL A 217 8.12 -7.61 6.29
C VAL A 217 8.67 -7.95 7.69
N PRO A 218 9.14 -6.99 8.49
CA PRO A 218 9.77 -7.25 9.78
C PRO A 218 8.71 -7.48 10.89
N VAL A 219 8.13 -8.68 10.92
CA VAL A 219 7.01 -9.04 11.81
C VAL A 219 7.39 -8.94 13.28
N GLU A 220 8.59 -9.35 13.66
CA GLU A 220 9.09 -9.37 15.04
C GLU A 220 9.22 -7.95 15.59
N ARG A 221 9.71 -7.04 14.75
CA ARG A 221 9.84 -5.63 15.12
C ARG A 221 8.47 -4.98 15.28
N ILE A 222 7.55 -5.24 14.35
CA ILE A 222 6.17 -4.76 14.46
C ILE A 222 5.56 -5.29 15.77
N ALA A 223 5.65 -6.60 16.02
CA ALA A 223 5.15 -7.20 17.25
C ALA A 223 5.75 -6.55 18.51
N LYS A 224 7.05 -6.21 18.50
CA LYS A 224 7.69 -5.49 19.61
C LYS A 224 7.12 -4.09 19.80
N VAL A 225 7.06 -3.27 18.75
CA VAL A 225 6.54 -1.89 18.79
C VAL A 225 5.10 -1.84 19.31
N PHE A 226 4.29 -2.85 18.98
CA PHE A 226 2.91 -2.97 19.44
C PHE A 226 2.74 -3.77 20.75
N GLY A 227 3.79 -4.46 21.23
CA GLY A 227 3.76 -5.35 22.40
C GLY A 227 4.41 -4.79 23.67
N GLU A 228 5.18 -3.69 23.59
CA GLU A 228 5.89 -3.05 24.72
C GLU A 228 4.98 -2.54 25.87
N GLU A 229 3.65 -2.68 25.77
CA GLU A 229 2.70 -2.38 26.86
C GLU A 229 2.37 -3.58 27.77
N ALA A 230 2.77 -4.82 27.44
CA ALA A 230 2.54 -5.98 28.31
C ALA A 230 3.56 -6.13 29.45
N GLU A 231 4.69 -5.41 29.41
CA GLU A 231 5.86 -5.68 30.25
C GLU A 231 6.30 -4.49 31.13
N LYS A 232 5.40 -3.53 31.40
CA LYS A 232 5.61 -2.55 32.48
C LYS A 232 4.82 -2.96 33.73
N PRO A 233 5.42 -3.68 34.68
CA PRO A 233 4.82 -3.87 35.99
C PRO A 233 4.73 -2.51 36.69
N ALA A 234 3.55 -2.18 37.19
CA ALA A 234 3.32 -1.09 38.11
C ALA A 234 4.17 -1.32 39.38
N LEU A 235 5.32 -0.66 39.45
CA LEU A 235 6.09 -0.55 40.69
C LEU A 235 5.94 0.88 41.25
N ASN A 236 5.28 0.91 42.42
CA ASN A 236 5.62 1.71 43.61
C ASN A 236 4.90 3.06 43.77
N ASN A 237 3.99 3.12 44.75
CA ASN A 237 4.38 3.66 46.07
C ASN A 237 3.29 3.39 47.12
N THR A 238 3.60 2.45 48.02
CA THR A 238 3.13 2.49 49.40
C THR A 238 3.81 3.66 50.10
N GLY A 239 3.00 4.50 50.74
CA GLY A 239 3.48 5.66 51.50
C GLY A 239 2.34 6.22 52.31
N THR A 240 1.97 5.49 53.38
CA THR A 240 1.15 6.00 54.47
C THR A 240 1.82 7.21 55.11
N PRO A 241 1.10 8.30 55.39
CA PRO A 241 1.42 9.15 56.52
C PRO A 241 0.36 8.96 57.60
N ALA A 242 0.84 8.73 58.81
CA ALA A 242 0.06 8.84 60.03
C ALA A 242 -0.50 10.26 60.17
N GLU A 243 -1.79 10.39 60.46
CA GLU A 243 -2.32 11.58 61.09
C GLU A 243 -3.10 11.14 62.34
N ALA A 244 -2.52 11.50 63.48
CA ALA A 244 -3.14 11.44 64.78
C ALA A 244 -4.12 12.60 64.91
N ALA A 245 -5.34 12.32 65.37
CA ALA A 245 -6.16 13.28 66.09
C ALA A 245 -6.91 12.50 67.18
N ALA A 246 -6.55 12.80 68.43
CA ALA A 246 -7.25 12.41 69.63
C ALA A 246 -8.26 13.51 70.00
N GLU A 247 -9.31 13.06 70.68
CA GLU A 247 -10.50 13.75 71.21
C GLU A 247 -11.68 13.99 70.26
#